data_AF-A0A9W3BKR5-F1
#
_entry.id   AF-A0A9W3BKR5-F1
#
_cell.length_a   1.000
_cell.length_b   1.000
_cell.length_c   1.000
_cell.angle_alpha   90.00
_cell.angle_beta   90.00
_cell.angle_gamma   90.00
#
_symmetry.space_group_name_H-M   'P 1'
#
loop_
_entity.id
_entity.type
_entity.pdbx_description
1 polymer ?
#
loop_
_entity_poly.entity_id
_entity_poly.type
_entity_poly.pdbx_seq_one_letter_code
_entity_poly.pdbx_strand_id
1 'polypeptide(L)'
;MSSRRDATPVELCLNKVKERQQQLDELPLTDHYISTQQCLQELRNGSNTFLEVTQKVEEIKKSRGHTHNKEFDNLETELLLTEDLNQQKKRCLETVLFVSEIENLLQNVESDIEARALYLSQRPLVFDSVYRGEDVPAQSKIHKDCVSAIRKSWSWIQTVNECLGIHIENAANYHQFYHDVRHLEENMLSFLLWMDSSTVRAQVKTQDPNVMLKHFRLIIKQLLDYQGQLDLLTERSRDIHPVHYRKELPEWPLKARALVQYQHKHVSLAKGDFVMILENSDAER
;
A
#
# COMPACT_ATOMS: atom_id res chain seq x y z
N MET A 1 -49.38 -26.24 -15.49
CA MET A 1 -47.97 -26.63 -15.66
C MET A 1 -47.21 -25.42 -16.15
N SER A 2 -46.40 -24.79 -15.30
CA SER A 2 -45.64 -23.60 -15.64
C SER A 2 -44.45 -23.99 -16.52
N SER A 3 -44.45 -23.53 -17.78
CA SER A 3 -43.31 -23.66 -18.69
C SER A 3 -42.13 -22.89 -18.10
N ARG A 4 -41.08 -23.61 -17.67
CA ARG A 4 -39.76 -23.00 -17.43
C ARG A 4 -39.28 -22.50 -18.79
N ARG A 5 -39.28 -21.17 -18.99
CA ARG A 5 -38.57 -20.59 -20.14
C ARG A 5 -37.08 -20.81 -19.87
N ASP A 6 -36.41 -21.52 -20.77
CA ASP A 6 -34.96 -21.65 -20.73
C ASP A 6 -34.33 -20.26 -20.88
N ALA A 7 -33.35 -19.95 -20.03
CA ALA A 7 -32.68 -18.65 -20.02
C ALA A 7 -32.00 -18.40 -21.37
N THR A 8 -32.12 -17.17 -21.88
CA THR A 8 -31.48 -16.80 -23.14
C THR A 8 -29.95 -16.82 -22.99
N PRO A 9 -29.18 -17.02 -24.08
CA PRO A 9 -27.71 -16.97 -24.03
C PRO A 9 -27.15 -15.67 -23.44
N VAL A 10 -27.87 -14.54 -23.62
CA VAL A 10 -27.51 -13.22 -23.06
C VAL A 10 -27.74 -13.19 -21.54
N GLU A 11 -28.87 -13.69 -21.05
CA GLU A 11 -29.15 -13.79 -19.61
C GLU A 11 -28.14 -14.70 -18.91
N LEU A 12 -27.73 -15.81 -19.54
CA LEU A 12 -26.71 -16.70 -19.01
C LEU A 12 -25.35 -16.02 -18.89
N CYS A 13 -24.94 -15.23 -19.89
CA CYS A 13 -23.70 -14.45 -19.82
C CYS A 13 -23.79 -13.35 -18.77
N LEU A 14 -24.93 -12.65 -18.69
CA LEU A 14 -25.14 -11.59 -17.70
C LEU A 14 -25.07 -12.12 -16.27
N ASN A 15 -25.66 -13.30 -16.00
CA ASN A 15 -25.57 -13.93 -14.69
C ASN A 15 -24.12 -14.26 -14.32
N LYS A 16 -23.33 -14.78 -15.27
CA LYS A 16 -21.89 -15.05 -15.04
C LYS A 16 -21.08 -13.79 -14.81
N VAL A 17 -21.40 -12.69 -15.50
CA VAL A 17 -20.76 -11.38 -15.28
C VAL A 17 -21.06 -10.88 -13.86
N LYS A 18 -22.32 -10.95 -13.42
CA LYS A 18 -22.73 -10.57 -12.06
C LYS A 18 -22.11 -11.45 -10.97
N GLU A 19 -22.05 -12.77 -11.19
CA GLU A 19 -21.33 -13.68 -10.29
C GLU A 19 -19.86 -13.29 -10.17
N ARG A 20 -19.22 -12.89 -11.28
CA ARG A 20 -17.83 -12.43 -11.26
C ARG A 20 -17.67 -11.11 -10.50
N GLN A 21 -18.58 -10.15 -10.69
CA GLN A 21 -18.59 -8.91 -9.92
C GLN A 21 -18.70 -9.19 -8.42
N GLN A 22 -19.64 -10.06 -8.02
CA GLN A 22 -19.78 -10.45 -6.62
C GLN A 22 -18.50 -11.10 -6.07
N GLN A 23 -17.85 -11.98 -6.83
CA GLN A 23 -16.55 -12.56 -6.43
C GLN A 23 -15.45 -11.50 -6.28
N LEU A 24 -15.42 -10.47 -7.13
CA LEU A 24 -14.45 -9.38 -7.06
C LEU A 24 -14.68 -8.50 -5.82
N ASP A 25 -15.94 -8.29 -5.47
CA ASP A 25 -16.35 -7.54 -4.27
C ASP A 25 -16.01 -8.30 -2.99
N GLU A 26 -16.25 -9.61 -2.98
CA GLU A 26 -15.96 -10.49 -1.84
C GLU A 26 -14.46 -10.77 -1.65
N LEU A 27 -13.65 -10.64 -2.70
CA LEU A 27 -12.20 -10.87 -2.62
C LEU A 27 -11.55 -9.80 -1.70
N PRO A 28 -10.94 -10.19 -0.58
CA PRO A 28 -10.38 -9.22 0.36
C PRO A 28 -9.10 -8.57 -0.18
N LEU A 29 -8.88 -7.30 0.20
CA LEU A 29 -7.56 -6.69 0.16
C LEU A 29 -6.86 -7.08 1.47
N THR A 30 -5.84 -7.92 1.37
CA THR A 30 -5.13 -8.46 2.52
C THR A 30 -3.85 -7.69 2.78
N ASP A 31 -3.23 -7.90 3.93
CA ASP A 31 -2.06 -7.19 4.45
C ASP A 31 -0.81 -8.08 4.56
N HIS A 32 -0.98 -9.41 4.44
CA HIS A 32 0.08 -10.40 4.57
C HIS A 32 0.53 -10.92 3.19
N TYR A 33 1.82 -11.27 3.07
CA TYR A 33 2.40 -11.71 1.80
C TYR A 33 1.69 -12.93 1.21
N ILE A 34 1.54 -14.00 2.00
CA ILE A 34 0.96 -15.28 1.53
C ILE A 34 -0.50 -15.08 1.09
N SER A 35 -1.29 -14.37 1.88
CA SER A 35 -2.70 -14.10 1.58
C SER A 35 -2.84 -13.25 0.31
N THR A 36 -1.98 -12.25 0.12
CA THR A 36 -1.98 -11.41 -1.09
C THR A 36 -1.66 -12.25 -2.34
N GLN A 37 -0.70 -13.17 -2.24
CA GLN A 37 -0.37 -14.08 -3.35
C GLN A 37 -1.54 -15.02 -3.69
N GLN A 38 -2.22 -15.57 -2.68
CA GLN A 38 -3.40 -16.41 -2.88
C GLN A 38 -4.53 -15.63 -3.57
N CYS A 39 -4.84 -14.41 -3.12
CA CYS A 39 -5.83 -13.56 -3.76
C CYS A 39 -5.46 -13.22 -5.22
N LEU A 40 -4.19 -12.95 -5.52
CA LEU A 40 -3.73 -12.73 -6.90
C LEU A 40 -3.88 -13.98 -7.77
N GLN A 41 -3.63 -15.17 -7.21
CA GLN A 41 -3.82 -16.43 -7.92
C GLN A 41 -5.30 -16.70 -8.19
N GLU A 42 -6.17 -16.46 -7.22
CA GLU A 42 -7.63 -16.54 -7.39
C GLU A 42 -8.13 -15.57 -8.47
N LEU A 43 -7.64 -14.33 -8.46
CA LEU A 43 -7.98 -13.33 -9.47
C LEU A 43 -7.51 -13.76 -10.86
N ARG A 44 -6.32 -14.35 -10.98
CA ARG A 44 -5.81 -14.90 -12.24
C ARG A 44 -6.67 -16.05 -12.75
N ASN A 45 -7.07 -16.97 -11.86
CA ASN A 45 -7.95 -18.09 -12.22
C ASN A 45 -9.32 -17.59 -12.70
N GLY A 46 -9.90 -16.62 -11.99
CA GLY A 46 -11.16 -15.98 -12.38
C GLY A 46 -11.07 -15.17 -13.67
N SER A 47 -9.90 -14.59 -13.98
CA SER A 47 -9.68 -13.90 -15.25
C SER A 47 -9.70 -14.84 -16.45
N ASN A 48 -9.21 -16.08 -16.28
CA ASN A 48 -9.25 -17.08 -17.35
C ASN A 48 -10.69 -17.52 -17.67
N THR A 49 -11.52 -17.72 -16.64
CA THR A 49 -12.93 -18.07 -16.83
C THR A 49 -13.73 -16.90 -17.41
N PHE A 50 -13.40 -15.66 -17.04
CA PHE A 50 -14.01 -14.46 -17.60
C PHE A 50 -13.67 -14.24 -19.09
N LEU A 51 -12.47 -14.64 -19.52
CA LEU A 51 -12.08 -14.61 -20.93
C LEU A 51 -13.00 -15.49 -21.80
N GLU A 52 -13.41 -16.66 -21.30
CA GLU A 52 -14.37 -17.52 -22.00
C GLU A 52 -15.75 -16.87 -22.14
N VAL A 53 -16.20 -16.13 -21.12
CA VAL A 53 -17.47 -15.37 -21.17
C VAL A 53 -17.35 -14.26 -22.21
N THR A 54 -16.23 -13.55 -22.23
CA THR A 54 -15.95 -12.47 -23.20
C THR A 54 -15.98 -12.99 -24.63
N GLN A 55 -15.35 -14.14 -24.90
CA GLN A 55 -15.38 -14.79 -26.20
C GLN A 55 -16.80 -15.16 -26.64
N LYS A 56 -17.62 -15.70 -25.72
CA LYS A 56 -19.04 -16.02 -25.99
C LYS A 56 -19.88 -14.80 -26.30
N VAL A 57 -19.66 -13.68 -25.60
CA VAL A 57 -20.34 -12.41 -25.90
C VAL A 57 -20.00 -11.92 -27.31
N GLU A 58 -18.73 -12.02 -27.72
CA GLU A 58 -18.29 -11.69 -29.08
C GLU A 58 -18.91 -12.61 -30.16
N GLU A 59 -19.07 -13.90 -29.89
CA GLU A 59 -19.79 -14.82 -30.79
C GLU A 59 -21.28 -14.46 -30.92
N ILE A 60 -21.93 -14.08 -29.82
CA ILE A 60 -23.32 -13.61 -29.81
C ILE A 60 -23.45 -12.30 -30.61
N LYS A 61 -22.47 -11.39 -30.48
CA LYS A 61 -22.41 -10.14 -31.24
C LYS A 61 -22.34 -10.39 -32.74
N LYS A 62 -21.46 -11.30 -33.17
CA LYS A 62 -21.29 -11.68 -34.58
C LYS A 62 -22.52 -12.35 -35.17
N SER A 63 -23.21 -13.18 -34.40
CA SER A 63 -24.38 -13.94 -34.86
C SER A 63 -25.68 -13.13 -34.95
N ARG A 64 -25.86 -12.10 -34.10
CA ARG A 64 -27.09 -11.28 -34.09
C ARG A 64 -27.11 -10.12 -35.10
N GLY A 65 -25.98 -9.79 -35.74
CA GLY A 65 -25.86 -8.57 -36.54
C GLY A 65 -26.06 -7.30 -35.71
N HIS A 66 -25.95 -6.11 -36.32
CA HIS A 66 -26.10 -4.80 -35.62
C HIS A 66 -27.58 -4.48 -35.25
N THR A 67 -28.28 -5.43 -34.65
CA THR A 67 -29.62 -5.19 -34.10
C THR A 67 -29.49 -4.65 -32.68
N HIS A 68 -29.85 -3.37 -32.48
CA HIS A 68 -29.87 -2.75 -31.16
C HIS A 68 -30.83 -3.52 -30.24
N ASN A 69 -30.28 -4.19 -29.24
CA ASN A 69 -31.04 -4.84 -28.17
C ASN A 69 -30.53 -4.31 -26.84
N LYS A 70 -31.40 -3.60 -26.10
CA LYS A 70 -31.07 -3.00 -24.80
C LYS A 70 -30.48 -3.99 -23.81
N GLU A 71 -30.90 -5.25 -23.85
CA GLU A 71 -30.37 -6.31 -22.97
C GLU A 71 -28.91 -6.65 -23.30
N PHE A 72 -28.55 -6.59 -24.58
CA PHE A 72 -27.20 -6.82 -25.05
C PHE A 72 -26.30 -5.60 -24.79
N ASP A 73 -26.80 -4.39 -25.01
CA ASP A 73 -26.09 -3.13 -24.68
C ASP A 73 -25.78 -3.07 -23.16
N ASN A 74 -26.72 -3.52 -22.32
CA ASN A 74 -26.50 -3.65 -20.88
C ASN A 74 -25.43 -4.71 -20.55
N LEU A 75 -25.46 -5.87 -21.22
CA LEU A 75 -24.43 -6.89 -21.04
C LEU A 75 -23.04 -6.40 -21.43
N GLU A 76 -22.89 -5.69 -22.54
CA GLU A 76 -21.61 -5.09 -22.95
C GLU A 76 -21.11 -4.07 -21.92
N THR A 77 -22.01 -3.24 -21.39
CA THR A 77 -21.68 -2.27 -20.34
C THR A 77 -21.20 -2.97 -19.06
N GLU A 78 -21.93 -3.97 -18.58
CA GLU A 78 -21.56 -4.75 -17.39
C GLU A 78 -20.25 -5.52 -17.57
N LEU A 79 -19.98 -5.99 -18.80
CA LEU A 79 -18.74 -6.67 -19.13
C LEU A 79 -17.54 -5.73 -19.03
N LEU A 80 -17.64 -4.53 -19.61
CA LEU A 80 -16.60 -3.49 -19.52
C LEU A 80 -16.35 -3.08 -18.05
N LEU A 81 -17.42 -2.84 -17.29
CA LEU A 81 -17.31 -2.51 -15.86
C LEU A 81 -16.59 -3.61 -15.08
N THR A 82 -16.90 -4.88 -15.37
CA THR A 82 -16.26 -6.03 -14.69
C THR A 82 -14.79 -6.16 -15.07
N GLU A 83 -14.43 -5.87 -16.33
CA GLU A 83 -13.05 -5.85 -16.78
C GLU A 83 -12.25 -4.76 -16.05
N ASP A 84 -12.79 -3.54 -15.98
CA ASP A 84 -12.19 -2.41 -15.26
C ASP A 84 -11.99 -2.73 -13.78
N LEU A 85 -13.03 -3.25 -13.11
CA LEU A 85 -12.94 -3.67 -11.69
C LEU A 85 -11.87 -4.74 -11.47
N ASN A 86 -11.80 -5.74 -12.35
CA ASN A 86 -10.80 -6.80 -12.27
C ASN A 86 -9.38 -6.25 -12.43
N GLN A 87 -9.17 -5.31 -13.37
CA GLN A 87 -7.88 -4.64 -13.54
C GLN A 87 -7.51 -3.78 -12.33
N GLN A 88 -8.44 -2.97 -11.82
CA GLN A 88 -8.22 -2.14 -10.63
C GLN A 88 -7.86 -3.01 -9.40
N LYS A 89 -8.62 -4.07 -9.15
CA LYS A 89 -8.36 -5.00 -8.04
C LYS A 89 -6.99 -5.67 -8.16
N LYS A 90 -6.62 -6.11 -9.36
CA LYS A 90 -5.30 -6.66 -9.65
C LYS A 90 -4.18 -5.66 -9.31
N ARG A 91 -4.29 -4.41 -9.79
CA ARG A 91 -3.29 -3.37 -9.52
C ARG A 91 -3.16 -3.05 -8.04
N CYS A 92 -4.28 -3.03 -7.32
CA CYS A 92 -4.29 -2.83 -5.88
C CYS A 92 -3.53 -3.97 -5.17
N LEU A 93 -3.84 -5.23 -5.48
CA LEU A 93 -3.15 -6.39 -4.91
C LEU A 93 -1.65 -6.45 -5.28
N GLU A 94 -1.26 -6.08 -6.51
CA GLU A 94 0.15 -5.95 -6.90
C GLU A 94 0.89 -4.89 -6.07
N THR A 95 0.23 -3.78 -5.77
CA THR A 95 0.78 -2.69 -4.95
C THR A 95 0.95 -3.12 -3.49
N VAL A 96 -0.06 -3.81 -2.94
CA VAL A 96 0.01 -4.42 -1.60
C VAL A 96 1.13 -5.45 -1.55
N LEU A 97 1.23 -6.32 -2.57
CA LEU A 97 2.26 -7.36 -2.63
C LEU A 97 3.66 -6.75 -2.51
N PHE A 98 3.92 -5.69 -3.28
CA PHE A 98 5.20 -4.97 -3.27
C PHE A 98 5.64 -4.51 -1.87
N VAL A 99 4.68 -4.10 -1.01
CA VAL A 99 4.97 -3.73 0.38
C VAL A 99 5.14 -4.99 1.25
N SER A 100 4.24 -5.95 1.11
CA SER A 100 4.25 -7.18 1.91
C SER A 100 5.48 -8.08 1.66
N GLU A 101 6.14 -7.95 0.51
CA GLU A 101 7.40 -8.66 0.21
C GLU A 101 8.50 -8.40 1.25
N ILE A 102 8.46 -7.25 1.93
CA ILE A 102 9.36 -6.92 3.04
C ILE A 102 9.22 -7.92 4.20
N GLU A 103 8.04 -8.51 4.39
CA GLU A 103 7.77 -9.54 5.41
C GLU A 103 8.76 -10.71 5.29
N ASN A 104 9.00 -11.19 4.07
CA ASN A 104 9.94 -12.29 3.83
C ASN A 104 11.38 -11.92 4.24
N LEU A 105 11.78 -10.66 4.02
CA LEU A 105 13.09 -10.19 4.45
C LEU A 105 13.20 -10.14 5.97
N LEU A 106 12.14 -9.72 6.65
CA LEU A 106 12.09 -9.69 8.11
C LEU A 106 12.11 -11.10 8.72
N GLN A 107 11.41 -12.06 8.12
CA GLN A 107 11.46 -13.47 8.54
C GLN A 107 12.88 -14.05 8.44
N ASN A 108 13.63 -13.70 7.38
CA ASN A 108 15.03 -14.10 7.27
C ASN A 108 15.88 -13.51 8.40
N VAL A 109 15.69 -12.22 8.72
CA VAL A 109 16.40 -11.56 9.82
C VAL A 109 16.08 -12.20 11.17
N GLU A 110 14.82 -12.56 11.41
CA GLU A 110 14.38 -13.25 12.63
C GLU A 110 15.09 -14.59 12.82
N SER A 111 15.06 -15.46 11.80
CA SER A 111 15.77 -16.74 11.80
C SER A 111 17.27 -16.57 12.08
N ASP A 112 17.87 -15.54 11.48
CA ASP A 112 19.27 -15.19 11.67
C ASP A 112 19.60 -14.72 13.09
N ILE A 113 18.67 -14.00 13.75
CA ILE A 113 18.78 -13.60 15.16
C ILE A 113 18.73 -14.83 16.06
N GLU A 114 17.77 -15.73 15.83
CA GLU A 114 17.62 -16.97 16.61
C GLU A 114 18.84 -17.87 16.49
N ALA A 115 19.34 -18.09 15.27
CA ALA A 115 20.52 -18.90 15.02
C ALA A 115 21.75 -18.37 15.77
N ARG A 116 21.96 -17.04 15.78
CA ARG A 116 23.06 -16.41 16.52
C ARG A 116 22.89 -16.50 18.03
N ALA A 117 21.66 -16.34 18.54
CA ALA A 117 21.37 -16.50 19.96
C ALA A 117 21.65 -17.94 20.44
N LEU A 118 21.17 -18.94 19.69
CA LEU A 118 21.43 -20.35 19.96
C LEU A 118 22.93 -20.67 19.88
N TYR A 119 23.61 -20.22 18.83
CA TYR A 119 25.04 -20.41 18.66
C TYR A 119 25.82 -19.88 19.88
N LEU A 120 25.51 -18.67 20.36
CA LEU A 120 26.19 -18.10 21.52
C LEU A 120 25.90 -18.84 22.83
N SER A 121 24.72 -19.44 22.99
CA SER A 121 24.36 -20.25 24.16
C SER A 121 25.02 -21.64 24.18
N GLN A 122 25.21 -22.24 23.01
CA GLN A 122 25.73 -23.60 22.85
C GLN A 122 27.25 -23.63 22.71
N ARG A 123 27.87 -22.48 22.45
CA ARG A 123 29.31 -22.37 22.31
C ARG A 123 29.98 -22.76 23.64
N PRO A 124 31.02 -23.62 23.61
CA PRO A 124 31.87 -23.83 24.77
C PRO A 124 32.35 -22.47 25.29
N LEU A 125 32.46 -22.32 26.62
CA LEU A 125 32.93 -21.06 27.19
C LEU A 125 34.23 -20.69 26.50
N VAL A 126 34.25 -19.51 25.85
CA VAL A 126 35.34 -19.04 24.97
C VAL A 126 36.71 -19.12 25.63
N PHE A 127 36.72 -19.15 26.95
CA PHE A 127 37.90 -19.11 27.79
C PHE A 127 38.17 -20.42 28.54
N ASP A 128 37.38 -21.49 28.38
CA ASP A 128 37.64 -22.79 29.04
C ASP A 128 39.02 -23.36 28.68
N SER A 129 39.48 -23.15 27.45
CA SER A 129 40.83 -23.54 27.00
C SER A 129 41.92 -22.54 27.40
N VAL A 130 41.55 -21.37 27.94
CA VAL A 130 42.44 -20.24 28.27
C VAL A 130 42.56 -20.05 29.79
N TYR A 131 41.61 -20.58 30.56
CA TYR A 131 41.64 -20.59 32.02
C TYR A 131 42.77 -21.49 32.53
N ARG A 132 43.87 -20.88 32.96
CA ARG A 132 45.02 -21.57 33.57
C ARG A 132 44.85 -21.78 35.09
N GLY A 133 43.70 -22.28 35.53
CA GLY A 133 43.38 -22.52 36.95
C GLY A 133 42.76 -21.32 37.68
N GLU A 134 42.35 -21.54 38.94
CA GLU A 134 41.51 -20.63 39.74
C GLU A 134 42.20 -19.31 40.18
N ASP A 135 43.53 -19.20 40.04
CA ASP A 135 44.33 -18.17 40.73
C ASP A 135 44.77 -16.96 39.88
N VAL A 136 44.20 -16.72 38.70
CA VAL A 136 44.59 -15.57 37.85
C VAL A 136 43.46 -14.54 37.68
N PRO A 137 43.46 -13.44 38.47
CA PRO A 137 42.44 -12.37 38.40
C PRO A 137 42.27 -11.74 37.00
N ALA A 138 43.33 -11.77 36.18
CA ALA A 138 43.34 -11.22 34.84
C ALA A 138 42.39 -11.95 33.87
N GLN A 139 42.07 -13.22 34.11
CA GLN A 139 41.20 -14.02 33.24
C GLN A 139 39.72 -13.60 33.33
N SER A 140 39.29 -13.01 34.45
CA SER A 140 37.91 -12.53 34.64
C SER A 140 37.60 -11.23 33.88
N LYS A 141 38.60 -10.36 33.66
CA LYS A 141 38.38 -9.03 33.06
C LYS A 141 37.97 -9.11 31.60
N ILE A 142 38.74 -9.82 30.77
CA ILE A 142 38.45 -9.97 29.33
C ILE A 142 37.12 -10.68 29.12
N HIS A 143 36.81 -11.69 29.95
CA HIS A 143 35.50 -12.35 29.91
C HIS A 143 34.36 -11.37 30.18
N LYS A 144 34.44 -10.58 31.26
CA LYS A 144 33.44 -9.55 31.59
C LYS A 144 33.30 -8.50 30.48
N ASP A 145 34.42 -8.04 29.93
CA ASP A 145 34.44 -7.05 28.85
C ASP A 145 33.79 -7.62 27.58
N CYS A 146 34.06 -8.89 27.24
CA CYS A 146 33.44 -9.59 26.11
C CYS A 146 31.93 -9.77 26.30
N VAL A 147 31.48 -10.22 27.48
CA VAL A 147 30.05 -10.36 27.79
C VAL A 147 29.33 -9.01 27.73
N SER A 148 29.95 -7.96 28.28
CA SER A 148 29.45 -6.59 28.17
C SER A 148 29.36 -6.13 26.72
N ALA A 149 30.37 -6.42 25.89
CA ALA A 149 30.36 -6.08 24.46
C ALA A 149 29.23 -6.82 23.72
N ILE A 150 29.03 -8.12 23.97
CA ILE A 150 27.94 -8.90 23.40
C ILE A 150 26.58 -8.28 23.77
N ARG A 151 26.37 -7.94 25.05
CA ARG A 151 25.13 -7.29 25.49
C ARG A 151 24.91 -5.94 24.80
N LYS A 152 25.97 -5.14 24.64
CA LYS A 152 25.89 -3.86 23.90
C LYS A 152 25.56 -4.06 22.43
N SER A 153 26.10 -5.09 21.78
CA SER A 153 25.77 -5.43 20.40
C SER A 153 24.29 -5.80 20.24
N TRP A 154 23.73 -6.60 21.14
CA TRP A 154 22.29 -6.90 21.14
C TRP A 154 21.42 -5.67 21.36
N SER A 155 21.80 -4.82 22.32
CA SER A 155 21.12 -3.53 22.55
C SER A 155 21.18 -2.60 21.34
N TRP A 156 22.27 -2.62 20.58
CA TRP A 156 22.40 -1.85 19.34
C TRP A 156 21.47 -2.36 18.25
N ILE A 157 21.36 -3.68 18.06
CA ILE A 157 20.42 -4.29 17.10
C ILE A 157 18.98 -3.88 17.44
N GLN A 158 18.58 -3.93 18.72
CA GLN A 158 17.27 -3.45 19.15
C GLN A 158 17.05 -1.98 18.76
N THR A 159 18.05 -1.13 19.01
CA THR A 159 17.99 0.30 18.67
C THR A 159 17.83 0.53 17.16
N VAL A 160 18.51 -0.27 16.33
CA VAL A 160 18.36 -0.24 14.86
C VAL A 160 16.96 -0.71 14.44
N ASN A 161 16.41 -1.72 15.10
CA ASN A 161 15.04 -2.19 14.84
C ASN A 161 13.98 -1.12 15.19
N GLU A 162 14.17 -0.37 16.27
CA GLU A 162 13.30 0.78 16.61
C GLU A 162 13.33 1.87 15.52
N CYS A 163 14.51 2.17 14.96
CA CYS A 163 14.63 3.05 13.79
C CYS A 163 13.87 2.52 12.57
N LEU A 164 13.97 1.21 12.32
CA LEU A 164 13.29 0.59 11.19
C LEU A 164 11.78 0.76 11.32
N GLY A 165 11.20 0.60 12.51
CA GLY A 165 9.79 0.87 12.77
C GLY A 165 9.38 2.31 12.41
N ILE A 166 10.18 3.31 12.81
CA ILE A 166 9.96 4.71 12.46
C ILE A 166 10.06 4.92 10.93
N HIS A 167 10.97 4.23 10.25
CA HIS A 167 11.10 4.32 8.80
C HIS A 167 9.90 3.73 8.05
N ILE A 168 9.35 2.61 8.55
CA ILE A 168 8.14 1.97 8.02
C ILE A 168 6.94 2.91 8.19
N GLU A 169 6.74 3.46 9.39
CA GLU A 169 5.68 4.42 9.68
C GLU A 169 5.76 5.65 8.75
N ASN A 170 6.95 6.23 8.62
CA ASN A 170 7.17 7.36 7.73
C ASN A 170 6.86 7.04 6.26
N ALA A 171 7.22 5.84 5.81
CA ALA A 171 6.93 5.40 4.43
C ALA A 171 5.43 5.19 4.21
N ALA A 172 4.73 4.58 5.16
CA ALA A 172 3.28 4.40 5.11
C ALA A 172 2.56 5.75 5.08
N ASN A 173 2.89 6.67 5.99
CA ASN A 173 2.30 8.00 6.06
C ASN A 173 2.57 8.81 4.79
N TYR A 174 3.80 8.77 4.28
CA TYR A 174 4.17 9.42 3.03
C TYR A 174 3.36 8.89 1.85
N HIS A 175 3.29 7.56 1.67
CA HIS A 175 2.54 6.96 0.57
C HIS A 175 1.05 7.30 0.64
N GLN A 176 0.43 7.09 1.81
CA GLN A 176 -0.99 7.39 2.01
C GLN A 176 -1.30 8.86 1.69
N PHE A 177 -0.48 9.79 2.20
CA PHE A 177 -0.70 11.21 1.99
C PHE A 177 -0.69 11.59 0.50
N TYR A 178 0.33 11.18 -0.26
CA TYR A 178 0.41 11.54 -1.68
C TYR A 178 -0.65 10.83 -2.53
N HIS A 179 -1.11 9.65 -2.11
CA HIS A 179 -2.24 8.99 -2.76
C HIS A 179 -3.55 9.76 -2.50
N ASP A 180 -3.82 10.15 -1.26
CA ASP A 180 -5.00 10.92 -0.88
C ASP A 180 -5.05 12.29 -1.60
N VAL A 181 -3.90 12.97 -1.70
CA VAL A 181 -3.79 14.26 -2.43
C VAL A 181 -4.14 14.09 -3.90
N ARG A 182 -3.57 13.09 -4.59
CA ARG A 182 -3.86 12.83 -6.01
C ARG A 182 -5.32 12.47 -6.24
N HIS A 183 -5.86 11.59 -5.41
CA HIS A 183 -7.26 11.19 -5.51
C HIS A 183 -8.22 12.37 -5.28
N LEU A 184 -7.92 13.25 -4.32
CA LEU A 184 -8.71 14.46 -4.10
C LEU A 184 -8.61 15.43 -5.29
N GLU A 185 -7.41 15.63 -5.83
CA GLU A 185 -7.19 16.45 -7.02
C GLU A 185 -8.01 15.94 -8.22
N GLU A 186 -7.93 14.64 -8.52
CA GLU A 186 -8.70 14.00 -9.60
C GLU A 186 -10.20 14.15 -9.41
N ASN A 187 -10.70 14.00 -8.17
CA ASN A 187 -12.11 14.19 -7.86
C ASN A 187 -12.56 15.64 -8.04
N MET A 188 -11.74 16.60 -7.60
CA MET A 188 -12.02 18.03 -7.78
C MET A 188 -12.01 18.42 -9.27
N LEU A 189 -11.06 17.89 -10.05
CA LEU A 189 -11.02 18.10 -11.51
C LEU A 189 -12.24 17.49 -12.19
N SER A 190 -12.64 16.28 -11.82
CA SER A 190 -13.85 15.63 -12.34
C SER A 190 -15.11 16.42 -12.00
N PHE A 191 -15.18 16.99 -10.79
CA PHE A 191 -16.27 17.86 -10.39
C PHE A 191 -16.30 19.17 -11.19
N LEU A 192 -15.15 19.79 -11.45
CA LEU A 192 -15.06 20.97 -12.31
C LEU A 192 -15.52 20.67 -13.75
N LEU A 193 -15.10 19.54 -14.31
CA LEU A 193 -15.55 19.09 -15.64
C LEU A 193 -17.06 18.83 -15.67
N TRP A 194 -17.62 18.24 -14.61
CA TRP A 194 -19.06 18.05 -14.47
C TRP A 194 -19.81 19.38 -14.38
N MET A 195 -19.32 20.36 -13.61
CA MET A 195 -19.91 21.71 -13.57
C MET A 195 -19.86 22.41 -14.93
N ASP A 196 -18.84 22.11 -15.73
CA ASP A 196 -18.66 22.66 -17.07
C ASP A 196 -19.48 21.96 -18.15
N SER A 197 -20.12 20.84 -17.81
CA SER A 197 -20.96 20.10 -18.74
C SER A 197 -22.18 20.90 -19.21
N SER A 198 -22.62 20.62 -20.43
CA SER A 198 -23.79 21.27 -21.04
C SER A 198 -25.08 21.04 -20.27
N THR A 199 -25.18 19.95 -19.50
CA THR A 199 -26.34 19.63 -18.67
C THR A 199 -26.44 20.55 -17.46
N VAL A 200 -25.31 20.88 -16.82
CA VAL A 200 -25.25 21.76 -15.65
C VAL A 200 -25.29 23.23 -16.06
N ARG A 201 -24.62 23.61 -17.15
CA ARG A 201 -24.61 24.99 -17.67
C ARG A 201 -25.87 25.36 -18.47
N ALA A 202 -26.72 24.40 -18.81
CA ALA A 202 -27.97 24.68 -19.52
C ALA A 202 -28.85 25.63 -18.72
N GLN A 203 -29.51 26.55 -19.42
CA GLN A 203 -30.49 27.43 -18.80
C GLN A 203 -31.59 26.60 -18.13
N VAL A 204 -31.77 26.82 -16.84
CA VAL A 204 -32.75 26.08 -16.05
C VAL A 204 -34.15 26.45 -16.50
N LYS A 205 -34.87 25.47 -17.08
CA LYS A 205 -36.23 25.65 -17.61
C LYS A 205 -37.35 25.40 -16.59
N THR A 206 -37.00 25.03 -15.35
CA THR A 206 -38.02 24.76 -14.31
C THR A 206 -38.50 26.05 -13.66
N GLN A 207 -39.81 26.13 -13.40
CA GLN A 207 -40.42 27.19 -12.58
C GLN A 207 -40.49 26.80 -11.09
N ASP A 208 -40.13 25.56 -10.72
CA ASP A 208 -40.15 25.10 -9.34
C ASP A 208 -38.86 25.50 -8.60
N PRO A 209 -38.93 26.43 -7.61
CA PRO A 209 -37.77 26.87 -6.85
C PRO A 209 -37.15 25.74 -6.01
N ASN A 210 -37.89 24.68 -5.67
CA ASN A 210 -37.39 23.58 -4.87
C ASN A 210 -36.35 22.74 -5.63
N VAL A 211 -36.50 22.60 -6.94
CA VAL A 211 -35.55 21.87 -7.79
C VAL A 211 -34.21 22.61 -7.85
N MET A 212 -34.25 23.93 -8.03
CA MET A 212 -33.07 24.79 -7.98
C MET A 212 -32.35 24.73 -6.62
N LEU A 213 -33.11 24.82 -5.53
CA LEU A 213 -32.56 24.72 -4.18
C LEU A 213 -31.88 23.36 -3.92
N LYS A 214 -32.44 22.26 -4.44
CA LYS A 214 -31.82 20.94 -4.34
C LYS A 214 -30.48 20.89 -5.08
N HIS A 215 -30.39 21.44 -6.28
CA HIS A 215 -29.13 21.50 -7.03
C HIS A 215 -28.06 22.34 -6.31
N PHE A 216 -28.41 23.53 -5.82
CA PHE A 216 -27.46 24.34 -5.06
C PHE A 216 -26.98 23.65 -3.78
N ARG A 217 -27.90 22.98 -3.06
CA ARG A 217 -27.52 22.21 -1.86
C ARG A 217 -26.56 21.07 -2.19
N LEU A 218 -26.75 20.38 -3.31
CA LEU A 218 -25.84 19.33 -3.77
C LEU A 218 -24.43 19.89 -4.03
N ILE A 219 -24.34 20.98 -4.80
CA ILE A 219 -23.07 21.65 -5.12
C ILE A 219 -22.37 22.15 -3.85
N ILE A 220 -23.10 22.85 -2.98
CA ILE A 220 -22.56 23.37 -1.72
C ILE A 220 -22.06 22.22 -0.84
N LYS A 221 -22.83 21.13 -0.73
CA LYS A 221 -22.41 19.96 0.05
C LYS A 221 -21.09 19.40 -0.48
N GLN A 222 -20.99 19.20 -1.80
CA GLN A 222 -19.77 18.67 -2.42
C GLN A 222 -18.56 19.60 -2.18
N LEU A 223 -18.74 20.91 -2.29
CA LEU A 223 -17.68 21.90 -2.02
C LEU A 223 -17.24 21.89 -0.56
N LEU A 224 -18.18 21.77 0.39
CA LEU A 224 -17.86 21.65 1.82
C LEU A 224 -17.14 20.33 2.13
N ASP A 225 -17.53 19.23 1.48
CA ASP A 225 -16.87 17.93 1.61
C ASP A 225 -15.41 17.99 1.10
N TYR A 226 -15.14 18.72 0.01
CA TYR A 226 -13.78 18.98 -0.46
C TYR A 226 -12.99 19.89 0.48
N GLN A 227 -13.61 20.94 1.00
CA GLN A 227 -12.97 21.81 1.99
C GLN A 227 -12.50 21.01 3.21
N GLY A 228 -13.36 20.16 3.77
CA GLY A 228 -13.00 19.34 4.93
C GLY A 228 -11.84 18.37 4.65
N GLN A 229 -11.80 17.78 3.45
CA GLN A 229 -10.69 16.92 3.03
C GLN A 229 -9.38 17.70 2.83
N LEU A 230 -9.45 18.89 2.22
CA LEU A 230 -8.29 19.77 2.06
C LEU A 230 -7.72 20.23 3.40
N ASP A 231 -8.57 20.58 4.35
CA ASP A 231 -8.15 21.00 5.68
C ASP A 231 -7.41 19.86 6.40
N LEU A 232 -7.94 18.64 6.34
CA LEU A 232 -7.31 17.44 6.90
C LEU A 232 -5.95 17.15 6.25
N LEU A 233 -5.86 17.22 4.91
CA LEU A 233 -4.60 17.01 4.21
C LEU A 233 -3.59 18.11 4.52
N THR A 234 -4.04 19.36 4.63
CA THR A 234 -3.18 20.49 5.00
C THR A 234 -2.59 20.31 6.39
N GLU A 235 -3.38 19.83 7.35
CA GLU A 235 -2.88 19.49 8.68
C GLU A 235 -1.86 18.35 8.62
N ARG A 236 -2.21 17.22 7.98
CA ARG A 236 -1.33 16.05 7.85
C ARG A 236 -0.01 16.38 7.15
N SER A 237 -0.02 17.29 6.17
CA SER A 237 1.17 17.65 5.38
C SER A 237 2.36 18.11 6.22
N ARG A 238 2.11 18.66 7.41
CA ARG A 238 3.14 19.18 8.32
C ARG A 238 4.01 18.08 8.93
N ASP A 239 3.45 16.89 9.06
CA ASP A 239 4.09 15.73 9.69
C ASP A 239 4.63 14.72 8.67
N ILE A 240 4.46 14.98 7.38
CA ILE A 240 4.94 14.09 6.32
C ILE A 240 6.44 14.25 6.11
N HIS A 241 7.17 13.16 6.31
CA HIS A 241 8.61 13.10 6.10
C HIS A 241 8.96 12.77 4.63
N PRO A 242 9.83 13.53 3.95
CA PRO A 242 10.13 13.33 2.54
C PRO A 242 11.05 12.11 2.34
N VAL A 243 10.45 10.94 2.11
CA VAL A 243 11.19 9.66 1.99
C VAL A 243 12.05 9.63 0.73
N HIS A 244 11.63 10.28 -0.36
CA HIS A 244 12.38 10.32 -1.62
C HIS A 244 13.77 10.98 -1.49
N TYR A 245 13.91 11.96 -0.59
CA TYR A 245 15.21 12.60 -0.32
C TYR A 245 16.24 11.67 0.34
N ARG A 246 15.84 10.47 0.79
CA ARG A 246 16.79 9.44 1.26
C ARG A 246 17.57 8.80 0.12
N LYS A 247 17.10 8.91 -1.13
CA LYS A 247 17.83 8.46 -2.33
C LYS A 247 18.34 9.64 -3.14
N GLU A 248 17.49 10.65 -3.34
CA GLU A 248 17.79 11.78 -4.22
C GLU A 248 17.90 13.06 -3.38
N LEU A 249 19.12 13.45 -3.03
CA LEU A 249 19.33 14.72 -2.33
C LEU A 249 19.10 15.91 -3.26
N PRO A 250 18.45 16.98 -2.77
CA PRO A 250 18.40 18.25 -3.48
C PRO A 250 19.76 18.96 -3.44
N GLU A 251 19.94 19.97 -4.29
CA GLU A 251 21.18 20.74 -4.39
C GLU A 251 21.50 21.58 -3.14
N TRP A 252 20.51 21.79 -2.25
CA TRP A 252 20.67 22.56 -1.02
C TRP A 252 20.80 21.65 0.21
N PRO A 253 21.51 22.11 1.26
CA PRO A 253 21.75 21.28 2.44
C PRO A 253 20.43 21.03 3.19
N LEU A 254 20.20 19.77 3.56
CA LEU A 254 18.99 19.35 4.27
C LEU A 254 19.23 19.20 5.77
N LYS A 255 18.26 19.65 6.56
CA LYS A 255 18.26 19.42 8.00
C LYS A 255 17.58 18.09 8.29
N ALA A 256 18.26 17.21 9.03
CA ALA A 256 17.74 15.94 9.49
C ALA A 256 17.79 15.86 11.02
N ARG A 257 17.08 14.87 11.57
CA ARG A 257 17.02 14.59 13.00
C ARG A 257 17.61 13.21 13.26
N ALA A 258 18.55 13.12 14.20
CA ALA A 258 19.09 11.84 14.65
C ALA A 258 18.00 11.02 15.35
N LEU A 259 17.70 9.83 14.83
CA LEU A 259 16.71 8.93 15.42
C LEU A 259 17.25 8.20 16.66
N VAL A 260 18.57 8.04 16.74
CA VAL A 260 19.26 7.27 17.76
C VAL A 260 20.49 8.00 18.26
N GLN A 261 20.91 7.62 19.47
CA GLN A 261 22.21 7.99 19.97
C GLN A 261 23.29 7.17 19.26
N TYR A 262 24.23 7.85 18.60
CA TYR A 262 25.34 7.20 17.90
C TYR A 262 26.66 7.78 18.38
N GLN A 263 27.56 6.91 18.84
CA GLN A 263 28.89 7.32 19.28
C GLN A 263 29.95 6.45 18.61
N HIS A 264 30.80 7.06 17.79
CA HIS A 264 31.92 6.40 17.14
C HIS A 264 33.12 7.34 17.02
N LYS A 265 34.23 6.99 17.68
CA LYS A 265 35.49 7.75 17.70
C LYS A 265 35.27 9.23 18.06
N HIS A 266 35.25 10.12 17.07
CA HIS A 266 35.09 11.57 17.23
C HIS A 266 33.66 12.07 16.93
N VAL A 267 32.75 11.17 16.56
CA VAL A 267 31.34 11.50 16.30
C VAL A 267 30.51 11.07 17.49
N SER A 268 29.74 12.00 18.04
CA SER A 268 28.73 11.74 19.07
C SER A 268 27.46 12.50 18.70
N LEU A 269 26.38 11.77 18.46
CA LEU A 269 25.06 12.29 18.16
C LEU A 269 24.11 11.83 19.26
N ALA A 270 23.36 12.75 19.86
CA ALA A 270 22.28 12.40 20.75
C ALA A 270 20.99 12.18 19.96
N LYS A 271 20.09 11.35 20.50
CA LYS A 271 18.75 11.17 19.93
C LYS A 271 18.01 12.50 19.93
N GLY A 272 17.50 12.90 18.77
CA GLY A 272 16.80 14.17 18.57
C GLY A 272 17.68 15.31 18.08
N ASP A 273 19.00 15.14 18.02
CA ASP A 273 19.90 16.18 17.52
C ASP A 273 19.60 16.52 16.05
N PHE A 274 19.69 17.80 15.73
CA PHE A 274 19.60 18.25 14.35
C PHE A 274 20.96 18.22 13.68
N VAL A 275 21.02 17.56 12.53
CA VAL A 275 22.22 17.43 11.71
C VAL A 275 21.96 17.98 10.32
N MET A 276 23.02 18.45 9.65
CA MET A 276 22.95 18.84 8.24
C MET A 276 23.46 17.69 7.39
N ILE A 277 22.64 17.25 6.44
CA ILE A 277 23.05 16.29 5.43
C ILE A 277 23.83 17.04 4.35
N LEU A 278 25.09 16.66 4.17
CA LEU A 278 25.98 17.22 3.16
C LEU A 278 26.01 16.36 1.89
N GLU A 279 25.91 15.03 2.05
CA GLU A 279 26.10 14.08 0.96
C GLU A 279 25.36 12.76 1.25
N ASN A 280 24.95 12.05 0.18
CA ASN A 280 24.25 10.75 0.21
C ASN A 280 24.86 9.79 -0.83
N SER A 281 26.17 9.83 -1.04
CA SER A 281 26.83 9.12 -2.13
C SER A 281 26.90 7.59 -1.95
N ASP A 282 26.52 7.08 -0.78
CA ASP A 282 26.41 5.63 -0.49
C ASP A 282 24.96 5.12 -0.63
N ALA A 283 24.03 5.88 -1.21
CA ALA A 283 22.60 5.52 -1.33
C ALA A 283 22.30 4.25 -2.14
N GLU A 284 23.25 3.81 -2.98
CA GLU A 284 23.11 2.65 -3.87
C GLU A 284 23.63 1.33 -3.26
N ARG A 285 24.11 1.34 -2.01
CA ARG A 285 24.46 0.12 -1.25
C ARG A 285 23.35 -0.29 -0.30
#